data_AF-A0A3D2RLZ8-F1
#
_entry.id   AF-A0A3D2RLZ8-F1
#
_cell.length_a   1.000
_cell.length_b   1.000
_cell.length_c   1.000
_cell.angle_alpha   90.00
_cell.angle_beta   90.00
_cell.angle_gamma   90.00
#
_symmetry.space_group_name_H-M   'P 1'
#
loop_
_entity.id
_entity.type
_entity.pdbx_description
1 polymer ?
#
loop_
_entity_poly.entity_id
_entity_poly.type
_entity_poly.pdbx_seq_one_letter_code
_entity_poly.pdbx_strand_id
1 'polypeptide(L)'
;MQNPEKRSRLTPAQRWALRVIIGLGVFMLANTLYLLVNRAIDTFGWRTVSVDQASLPKWFQFLILSHTGVGLALAAVAIIFAFWHLTRVWIRRRNRRALVTGILVLFLGIVLSATGFLILSEANSRDNRWAYWLHVVTAVLVPLLYVLHRRFSVWTPSLLVRRRATIMIAAGLAVFLIGHWVTGDEADLTQEATEALARGTNTGPGSKVRDLSSYADQAGFVPVGFVPEESPFFPSAATTTTGDYLPSRIITRDDLGNRQALETDLDSLGFVVNTRIGAETCERCHPDVTEQWAASAHRFASFNNPFYEATVNLLRETAENGLEKSKWCSGCHDPSLMLAGQMDKTVSRNAPQAQAGLTCLACHAIDQIHDRTGNANYNIADEREDPYLFPNAKDGFGLLLHDTALKARPFVHKQQMQKPFFSDAEFCGTCHKVSLDKPVNDYRWLRGQNEYDNWHDSGVARNASRTFYLPQIKRVCRDCHMPLEPAPLGDLAAKQGLVRSHRFNA
;
A
#
# COMPACT_ATOMS: atom_id res chain seq x y z
N MET A 1 -56.33 -25.00 22.13
CA MET A 1 -56.56 -23.73 21.38
C MET A 1 -55.60 -22.68 21.90
N GLN A 2 -54.66 -22.17 21.08
CA GLN A 2 -53.70 -21.15 21.52
C GLN A 2 -54.40 -19.79 21.67
N ASN A 3 -54.23 -19.13 22.82
CA ASN A 3 -54.78 -17.81 23.14
C ASN A 3 -54.51 -16.82 21.96
N PRO A 4 -55.54 -16.21 21.35
CA PRO A 4 -55.39 -15.32 20.19
C PRO A 4 -54.47 -14.12 20.44
N GLU A 5 -54.26 -13.72 21.70
CA GLU A 5 -53.29 -12.68 22.07
C GLU A 5 -51.82 -13.11 21.89
N LYS A 6 -51.52 -14.41 21.79
CA LYS A 6 -50.16 -14.96 21.65
C LYS A 6 -49.73 -15.25 20.19
N ARG A 7 -50.60 -15.02 19.19
CA ARG A 7 -50.21 -15.20 17.77
C ARG A 7 -49.26 -14.08 17.34
N SER A 8 -48.09 -14.46 16.82
CA SER A 8 -47.12 -13.52 16.22
C SER A 8 -47.83 -12.59 15.23
N ARG A 9 -47.69 -11.29 15.43
CA ARG A 9 -48.28 -10.27 14.55
C ARG A 9 -47.54 -10.08 13.22
N LEU A 10 -46.37 -10.71 13.09
CA LEU A 10 -45.60 -10.79 11.85
C LEU A 10 -46.20 -11.85 10.92
N THR A 11 -46.31 -11.53 9.63
CA THR A 11 -46.67 -12.50 8.58
C THR A 11 -45.63 -13.64 8.51
N PRO A 12 -45.95 -14.78 7.88
CA PRO A 12 -44.94 -15.81 7.58
C PRO A 12 -43.68 -15.23 6.92
N ALA A 13 -43.84 -14.38 5.90
CA ALA A 13 -42.74 -13.71 5.21
C ALA A 13 -41.96 -12.74 6.12
N GLN A 14 -42.63 -11.93 6.96
CA GLN A 14 -41.94 -11.07 7.95
C GLN A 14 -41.16 -11.89 8.98
N ARG A 15 -41.68 -13.04 9.40
CA ARG A 15 -40.99 -13.93 10.33
C ARG A 15 -39.74 -14.54 9.69
N TRP A 16 -39.81 -14.89 8.42
CA TRP A 16 -38.65 -15.39 7.69
C TRP A 16 -37.59 -14.30 7.50
N ALA A 17 -37.98 -13.10 7.04
CA ALA A 17 -37.06 -11.96 6.92
C ALA A 17 -36.38 -11.61 8.26
N LEU A 18 -37.13 -11.63 9.36
CA LEU A 18 -36.56 -11.42 10.69
C LEU A 18 -35.53 -12.50 11.08
N ARG A 19 -35.74 -13.77 10.70
CA ARG A 19 -34.75 -14.84 10.94
C ARG A 19 -33.48 -14.60 10.15
N VAL A 20 -33.59 -14.18 8.89
CA VAL A 20 -32.44 -13.80 8.05
C VAL A 20 -31.67 -12.66 8.69
N ILE A 21 -32.35 -11.57 9.08
CA ILE A 21 -31.74 -10.41 9.76
C ILE A 21 -30.99 -10.84 11.03
N ILE A 22 -31.58 -11.73 11.84
CA ILE A 22 -30.92 -12.24 13.06
C ILE A 22 -29.69 -13.08 12.71
N GLY A 23 -29.78 -13.96 11.70
CA GLY A 23 -28.65 -14.78 11.26
C GLY A 23 -27.48 -13.93 10.79
N LEU A 24 -27.74 -12.96 9.91
CA LEU A 24 -26.73 -12.00 9.45
C LEU A 24 -26.19 -11.15 10.61
N GLY A 25 -27.05 -10.70 11.53
CA GLY A 25 -26.63 -9.95 12.72
C GLY A 25 -25.73 -10.76 13.67
N VAL A 26 -25.99 -12.06 13.83
CA VAL A 26 -25.13 -12.97 14.61
C VAL A 26 -23.76 -13.10 13.96
N PHE A 27 -23.70 -13.29 12.64
CA PHE A 27 -22.45 -13.30 11.89
C PHE A 27 -21.67 -11.99 12.07
N MET A 28 -22.36 -10.85 11.88
CA MET A 28 -21.74 -9.52 12.00
C MET A 28 -21.17 -9.27 13.39
N LEU A 29 -21.86 -9.69 14.46
CA LEU A 29 -21.34 -9.57 15.83
C LEU A 29 -20.09 -10.43 16.04
N ALA A 30 -20.11 -11.69 15.61
CA ALA A 30 -18.93 -12.57 15.70
C ALA A 30 -17.74 -12.02 14.92
N ASN A 31 -17.99 -11.51 13.71
CA ASN A 31 -16.96 -10.93 12.85
C ASN A 31 -16.40 -9.64 13.46
N THR A 32 -17.26 -8.76 13.98
CA THR A 32 -16.84 -7.52 14.66
C THR A 32 -15.96 -7.83 15.87
N LEU A 33 -16.33 -8.82 16.69
CA LEU A 33 -15.53 -9.25 17.84
C LEU A 33 -14.14 -9.73 17.40
N TYR A 34 -14.06 -10.52 16.32
CA TYR A 34 -12.79 -10.95 15.76
C TYR A 34 -11.92 -9.78 15.30
N LEU A 35 -12.50 -8.80 14.59
CA LEU A 35 -11.78 -7.61 14.14
C LEU A 35 -11.29 -6.75 15.32
N LEU A 36 -12.09 -6.64 16.39
CA LEU A 36 -11.70 -5.96 17.63
C LEU A 36 -10.56 -6.67 18.35
N VAL A 37 -10.58 -8.00 18.41
CA VAL A 37 -9.47 -8.80 18.97
C VAL A 37 -8.18 -8.53 18.19
N ASN A 38 -8.21 -8.62 16.85
CA ASN A 38 -7.04 -8.34 16.02
C ASN A 38 -6.52 -6.91 16.23
N ARG A 39 -7.43 -5.92 16.31
CA ARG A 39 -7.06 -4.54 16.59
C ARG A 39 -6.42 -4.36 17.97
N ALA A 40 -6.91 -5.09 18.99
CA ALA A 40 -6.33 -5.07 20.32
C ALA A 40 -4.90 -5.63 20.30
N ILE A 41 -4.69 -6.77 19.63
CA ILE A 41 -3.35 -7.38 19.44
C ILE A 41 -2.39 -6.35 18.82
N ASP A 42 -2.81 -5.66 17.75
CA ASP A 42 -2.00 -4.62 17.11
C ASP A 42 -1.69 -3.44 18.08
N THR A 43 -2.69 -3.00 18.85
CA THR A 43 -2.57 -1.84 19.75
C THR A 43 -1.63 -2.10 20.91
N PHE A 44 -1.60 -3.34 21.42
CA PHE A 44 -0.69 -3.76 22.49
C PHE A 44 0.69 -4.21 21.97
N GLY A 45 0.95 -4.12 20.66
CA GLY A 45 2.23 -4.50 20.07
C GLY A 45 2.55 -5.99 20.20
N TRP A 46 1.53 -6.84 20.36
CA TRP A 46 1.73 -8.29 20.48
C TRP A 46 2.11 -8.97 19.15
N ARG A 47 2.10 -8.22 18.04
CA ARG A 47 2.69 -8.66 16.77
C ARG A 47 4.07 -8.04 16.60
N THR A 48 5.08 -8.88 16.43
CA THR A 48 6.38 -8.46 15.91
C THR A 48 6.29 -8.39 14.39
N VAL A 49 5.94 -7.22 13.84
CA VAL A 49 5.91 -7.00 12.38
C VAL A 49 6.98 -5.97 12.05
N SER A 50 8.07 -6.42 11.47
CA SER A 50 9.03 -5.55 10.82
C SER A 50 8.56 -5.22 9.39
N VAL A 51 9.11 -4.19 8.78
CA VAL A 51 8.65 -3.67 7.48
C VAL A 51 8.81 -4.70 6.35
N ASP A 52 9.84 -5.53 6.43
CA ASP A 52 10.17 -6.71 5.62
C ASP A 52 9.36 -7.96 5.99
N GLN A 53 8.47 -7.88 6.97
CA GLN A 53 7.55 -8.96 7.39
C GLN A 53 6.09 -8.52 7.36
N ALA A 54 5.82 -7.29 6.89
CA ALA A 54 4.48 -6.74 6.85
C ALA A 54 3.64 -7.44 5.77
N SER A 55 2.90 -8.47 6.18
CA SER A 55 1.83 -9.10 5.40
C SER A 55 0.51 -8.99 6.15
N LEU A 56 -0.60 -8.99 5.42
CA LEU A 56 -1.93 -9.06 6.00
C LEU A 56 -2.50 -10.46 5.72
N PRO A 57 -2.77 -11.30 6.73
CA PRO A 57 -3.26 -12.66 6.49
C PRO A 57 -4.51 -12.67 5.60
N LYS A 58 -4.53 -13.52 4.56
CA LYS A 58 -5.64 -13.61 3.59
C LYS A 58 -6.98 -13.84 4.28
N TRP A 59 -7.01 -14.64 5.35
CA TRP A 59 -8.20 -14.86 6.16
C TRP A 59 -8.70 -13.59 6.86
N PHE A 60 -7.80 -12.75 7.36
CA PHE A 60 -8.17 -11.47 7.95
C PHE A 60 -8.76 -10.52 6.89
N GLN A 61 -8.17 -10.48 5.69
CA GLN A 61 -8.71 -9.72 4.56
C GLN A 61 -10.11 -10.19 4.15
N PHE A 62 -10.31 -11.51 4.05
CA PHE A 62 -11.62 -12.10 3.81
C PHE A 62 -12.65 -11.71 4.88
N LEU A 63 -12.27 -11.70 6.15
CA LEU A 63 -13.16 -11.29 7.24
C LEU A 63 -13.52 -9.80 7.19
N ILE A 64 -12.61 -8.93 6.74
CA ILE A 64 -12.93 -7.52 6.47
C ILE A 64 -13.90 -7.38 5.29
N LEU A 65 -13.64 -8.07 4.18
CA LEU A 65 -14.50 -8.00 2.99
C LEU A 65 -15.89 -8.56 3.28
N SER A 66 -15.98 -9.69 3.99
CA SER A 66 -17.26 -10.27 4.40
C SER A 66 -17.99 -9.40 5.43
N HIS A 67 -17.29 -8.71 6.33
CA HIS A 67 -17.92 -7.69 7.19
C HIS A 67 -18.64 -6.64 6.35
N THR A 68 -17.96 -6.14 5.32
CA THR A 68 -18.51 -5.13 4.42
C THR A 68 -19.70 -5.67 3.64
N GLY A 69 -19.52 -6.78 2.90
CA GLY A 69 -20.57 -7.35 2.06
C GLY A 69 -21.80 -7.83 2.86
N VAL A 70 -21.57 -8.56 3.95
CA VAL A 70 -22.67 -9.05 4.81
C VAL A 70 -23.32 -7.90 5.58
N GLY A 71 -22.55 -6.89 5.99
CA GLY A 71 -23.05 -5.68 6.63
C GLY A 71 -24.01 -4.92 5.71
N LEU A 72 -23.65 -4.74 4.44
CA LEU A 72 -24.51 -4.11 3.43
C LEU A 72 -25.79 -4.92 3.17
N ALA A 73 -25.67 -6.25 3.04
CA ALA A 73 -26.84 -7.12 2.89
C ALA A 73 -27.77 -7.06 4.11
N LEU A 74 -27.22 -7.07 5.32
CA LEU A 74 -27.97 -6.91 6.57
C LEU A 74 -28.67 -5.55 6.59
N ALA A 75 -27.97 -4.46 6.27
CA ALA A 75 -28.54 -3.12 6.23
C ALA A 75 -29.73 -3.04 5.28
N ALA A 76 -29.58 -3.51 4.04
CA ALA A 76 -30.64 -3.50 3.03
C ALA A 76 -31.88 -4.26 3.50
N VAL A 77 -31.71 -5.52 3.93
CA VAL A 77 -32.83 -6.36 4.38
C VAL A 77 -33.48 -5.80 5.66
N ALA A 78 -32.68 -5.27 6.59
CA ALA A 78 -33.17 -4.69 7.84
C ALA A 78 -33.96 -3.40 7.60
N ILE A 79 -33.52 -2.53 6.70
CA ILE A 79 -34.22 -1.29 6.33
C ILE A 79 -35.56 -1.63 5.68
N ILE A 80 -35.57 -2.52 4.68
CA ILE A 80 -36.80 -2.99 4.02
C ILE A 80 -37.78 -3.57 5.05
N PHE A 81 -37.29 -4.44 5.94
CA PHE A 81 -38.09 -5.02 7.01
C PHE A 81 -38.62 -3.95 7.96
N ALA A 82 -37.80 -2.98 8.36
CA ALA A 82 -38.18 -1.94 9.30
C ALA A 82 -39.31 -1.06 8.75
N PHE A 83 -39.23 -0.62 7.50
CA PHE A 83 -40.33 0.14 6.85
C PHE A 83 -41.59 -0.71 6.72
N TRP A 84 -41.47 -1.97 6.28
CA TRP A 84 -42.61 -2.88 6.18
C TRP A 84 -43.25 -3.20 7.54
N HIS A 85 -42.45 -3.28 8.58
CA HIS A 85 -42.91 -3.50 9.95
C HIS A 85 -43.55 -2.24 10.54
N LEU A 86 -42.93 -1.07 10.33
CA LEU A 86 -43.34 0.22 10.88
C LEU A 86 -44.72 0.62 10.40
N THR A 87 -45.02 0.47 9.10
CA THR A 87 -46.36 0.78 8.55
C THR A 87 -47.48 0.04 9.29
N ARG A 88 -47.27 -1.23 9.63
CA ARG A 88 -48.26 -2.05 10.34
C ARG A 88 -48.36 -1.72 11.83
N VAL A 89 -47.26 -1.39 12.48
CA VAL A 89 -47.25 -1.03 13.91
C VAL A 89 -47.85 0.36 14.11
N TRP A 90 -47.56 1.29 13.21
CA TRP A 90 -48.03 2.68 13.25
C TRP A 90 -49.55 2.79 13.12
N ILE A 91 -50.17 1.98 12.25
CA ILE A 91 -51.64 1.91 12.11
C ILE A 91 -52.33 1.47 13.40
N ARG A 92 -51.64 0.73 14.28
CA ARG A 92 -52.27 0.05 15.44
C ARG A 92 -51.84 0.63 16.81
N ARG A 93 -51.17 1.79 16.84
CA ARG A 93 -50.60 2.57 18.00
C ARG A 93 -50.87 2.05 19.44
N ARG A 94 -50.40 0.85 19.79
CA ARG A 94 -50.72 0.23 21.11
C ARG A 94 -49.58 0.29 22.14
N ASN A 95 -48.34 0.52 21.73
CA ASN A 95 -47.18 0.58 22.64
C ASN A 95 -46.15 1.64 22.19
N ARG A 96 -46.18 2.80 22.85
CA ARG A 96 -45.32 3.95 22.54
C ARG A 96 -43.83 3.64 22.75
N ARG A 97 -43.47 2.85 23.77
CA ARG A 97 -42.07 2.51 24.07
C ARG A 97 -41.45 1.62 22.98
N ALA A 98 -42.20 0.62 22.52
CA ALA A 98 -41.77 -0.23 21.40
C ALA A 98 -41.63 0.56 20.10
N LEU A 99 -42.54 1.51 19.84
CA LEU A 99 -42.45 2.39 18.66
C LEU A 99 -41.19 3.27 18.70
N VAL A 100 -40.94 3.98 19.81
CA VAL A 100 -39.78 4.88 19.96
C VAL A 100 -38.47 4.11 19.83
N THR A 101 -38.33 2.99 20.53
CA THR A 101 -37.11 2.16 20.43
C THR A 101 -36.91 1.57 19.04
N GLY A 102 -37.99 1.24 18.32
CA GLY A 102 -37.89 0.76 16.93
C GLY A 102 -37.45 1.84 15.95
N ILE A 103 -38.00 3.06 16.09
CA ILE A 103 -37.57 4.23 15.30
C ILE A 103 -36.10 4.55 15.55
N LEU A 104 -35.67 4.51 16.81
CA LEU A 104 -34.27 4.77 17.17
C LEU A 104 -33.32 3.73 16.57
N VAL A 105 -33.69 2.43 16.59
CA VAL A 105 -32.91 1.37 15.92
C VAL A 105 -32.83 1.60 14.42
N LEU A 106 -33.92 1.99 13.76
CA LEU A 106 -33.92 2.31 12.34
C LEU A 106 -33.00 3.50 12.03
N PHE A 107 -33.15 4.60 12.77
CA PHE A 107 -32.33 5.80 12.59
C PHE A 107 -30.83 5.49 12.77
N LEU A 108 -30.44 4.87 13.88
CA LEU A 108 -29.04 4.54 14.14
C LEU A 108 -28.51 3.47 13.17
N GLY A 109 -29.36 2.56 12.69
CA GLY A 109 -29.01 1.60 11.64
C GLY A 109 -28.71 2.28 10.30
N ILE A 110 -29.45 3.33 9.95
CA ILE A 110 -29.17 4.15 8.76
C ILE A 110 -27.85 4.90 8.95
N VAL A 111 -27.61 5.51 10.13
CA VAL A 111 -26.33 6.18 10.44
C VAL A 111 -25.16 5.21 10.39
N LEU A 112 -25.30 4.01 10.96
CA LEU A 112 -24.28 2.95 10.89
C LEU A 112 -23.97 2.58 9.43
N SER A 113 -25.01 2.45 8.60
CA SER A 113 -24.84 2.11 7.18
C SER A 113 -24.15 3.24 6.40
N ALA A 114 -24.60 4.48 6.59
CA ALA A 114 -24.04 5.66 5.93
C ALA A 114 -22.57 5.88 6.31
N THR A 115 -22.24 5.78 7.60
CA THR A 115 -20.85 5.88 8.06
C THR A 115 -19.98 4.73 7.55
N GLY A 116 -20.54 3.52 7.41
CA GLY A 116 -19.84 2.39 6.79
C GLY A 116 -19.47 2.66 5.33
N PHE A 117 -20.39 3.21 4.54
CA PHE A 117 -20.11 3.63 3.16
C PHE A 117 -19.05 4.75 3.10
N LEU A 118 -19.16 5.77 3.96
CA LEU A 118 -18.19 6.88 3.99
C LEU A 118 -16.76 6.39 4.26
N ILE A 119 -16.58 5.42 5.16
CA ILE A 119 -15.27 4.84 5.47
C ILE A 119 -14.65 4.14 4.25
N LEU A 120 -15.49 3.57 3.35
CA LEU A 120 -15.02 2.90 2.15
C LEU A 120 -14.72 3.87 1.01
N SER A 121 -15.49 4.96 0.90
CA SER A 121 -15.38 5.92 -0.21
C SER A 121 -14.30 6.97 0.00
N GLU A 122 -14.28 7.63 1.16
CA GLU A 122 -13.29 8.68 1.46
C GLU A 122 -12.10 8.14 2.28
N ALA A 123 -12.01 6.81 2.34
CA ALA A 123 -11.09 6.03 3.15
C ALA A 123 -11.12 6.38 4.65
N ASN A 124 -10.41 5.60 5.46
CA ASN A 124 -10.12 5.95 6.85
C ASN A 124 -9.06 7.06 6.91
N SER A 125 -9.34 8.20 6.28
CA SER A 125 -8.49 9.39 6.31
C SER A 125 -8.50 10.00 7.72
N ARG A 126 -7.44 10.74 8.07
CA ARG A 126 -7.38 11.41 9.38
C ARG A 126 -8.47 12.46 9.52
N ASP A 127 -8.87 13.08 8.43
CA ASP A 127 -9.85 14.17 8.40
C ASP A 127 -11.28 13.63 8.63
N ASN A 128 -11.54 12.38 8.23
CA ASN A 128 -12.84 11.70 8.40
C ASN A 128 -12.90 10.75 9.60
N ARG A 129 -12.01 10.89 10.58
CA ARG A 129 -12.00 10.06 11.80
C ARG A 129 -13.31 10.07 12.58
N TRP A 130 -14.09 11.14 12.47
CA TRP A 130 -15.41 11.24 13.10
C TRP A 130 -16.36 10.16 12.57
N ALA A 131 -16.32 9.84 11.27
CA ALA A 131 -17.18 8.84 10.64
C ALA A 131 -16.86 7.45 11.18
N TYR A 132 -15.57 7.14 11.35
CA TYR A 132 -15.11 5.91 11.98
C TYR A 132 -15.65 5.76 13.41
N TRP A 133 -15.48 6.77 14.26
CA TRP A 133 -15.96 6.70 15.64
C TRP A 133 -17.49 6.63 15.73
N LEU A 134 -18.20 7.37 14.87
CA LEU A 134 -19.64 7.29 14.79
C LEU A 134 -20.11 5.90 14.36
N HIS A 135 -19.42 5.27 13.41
CA HIS A 135 -19.66 3.88 13.00
C HIS A 135 -19.47 2.92 14.18
N VAL A 136 -18.37 3.03 14.93
CA VAL A 136 -18.10 2.19 16.11
C VAL A 136 -19.18 2.37 17.18
N VAL A 137 -19.53 3.61 17.52
CA VAL A 137 -20.54 3.90 18.55
C VAL A 137 -21.90 3.35 18.13
N THR A 138 -22.32 3.59 16.88
CA THR A 138 -23.60 3.07 16.38
C THR A 138 -23.62 1.54 16.26
N ALA A 139 -22.48 0.91 15.92
CA ALA A 139 -22.34 -0.54 15.87
C ALA A 139 -22.53 -1.20 17.25
N VAL A 140 -22.18 -0.50 18.34
CA VAL A 140 -22.45 -0.95 19.71
C VAL A 140 -23.90 -0.67 20.11
N LEU A 141 -24.41 0.53 19.81
CA LEU A 141 -25.75 0.96 20.26
C LEU A 141 -26.89 0.19 19.56
N VAL A 142 -26.78 -0.08 18.25
CA VAL A 142 -27.84 -0.72 17.47
C VAL A 142 -28.23 -2.11 18.03
N PRO A 143 -27.29 -3.04 18.29
CA PRO A 143 -27.61 -4.33 18.92
C PRO A 143 -28.25 -4.19 20.31
N LEU A 144 -27.74 -3.29 21.15
CA LEU A 144 -28.25 -3.06 22.50
C LEU A 144 -29.70 -2.53 22.47
N LEU A 145 -29.96 -1.54 21.62
CA LEU A 145 -31.28 -0.96 21.43
C LEU A 145 -32.24 -1.91 20.75
N TYR A 146 -31.77 -2.78 19.85
CA TYR A 146 -32.59 -3.85 19.28
C TYR A 146 -33.03 -4.85 20.35
N VAL A 147 -32.14 -5.24 21.27
CA VAL A 147 -32.51 -6.09 22.42
C VAL A 147 -33.54 -5.38 23.30
N LEU A 148 -33.38 -4.09 23.56
CA LEU A 148 -34.34 -3.28 24.32
C LEU A 148 -35.70 -3.17 23.60
N HIS A 149 -35.70 -2.93 22.29
CA HIS A 149 -36.88 -2.90 21.44
C HIS A 149 -37.65 -4.23 21.52
N ARG A 150 -36.94 -5.36 21.44
CA ARG A 150 -37.51 -6.70 21.59
C ARG A 150 -38.09 -6.94 22.99
N ARG A 151 -37.47 -6.41 24.06
CA ARG A 151 -37.98 -6.52 25.44
C ARG A 151 -39.26 -5.72 25.65
N PHE A 152 -39.38 -4.54 25.03
CA PHE A 152 -40.61 -3.74 25.08
C PHE A 152 -41.67 -4.20 24.09
N SER A 153 -41.31 -5.01 23.09
CA SER A 153 -42.27 -5.60 22.17
C SER A 153 -43.20 -6.59 22.89
N VAL A 154 -44.43 -6.73 22.37
CA VAL A 154 -45.43 -7.66 22.92
C VAL A 154 -44.96 -9.12 22.91
N TRP A 155 -44.00 -9.45 22.03
CA TRP A 155 -43.42 -10.78 21.91
C TRP A 155 -41.92 -10.77 22.22
N THR A 156 -41.58 -11.11 23.44
CA THR A 156 -40.18 -11.21 23.88
C THR A 156 -39.59 -12.56 23.49
N PRO A 157 -38.36 -12.62 22.95
CA PRO A 157 -37.68 -13.89 22.70
C PRO A 157 -37.46 -14.67 24.00
N SER A 158 -37.65 -15.98 23.96
CA SER A 158 -37.43 -16.86 25.12
C SER A 158 -35.97 -16.87 25.54
N LEU A 159 -35.70 -17.25 26.80
CA LEU A 159 -34.33 -17.39 27.32
C LEU A 159 -33.49 -18.34 26.44
N LEU A 160 -34.10 -19.41 25.96
CA LEU A 160 -33.47 -20.40 25.10
C LEU A 160 -33.01 -19.81 23.76
N VAL A 161 -33.81 -18.94 23.14
CA VAL A 161 -33.43 -18.23 21.91
C VAL A 161 -32.26 -17.27 22.15
N ARG A 162 -32.27 -16.53 23.27
CA ARG A 162 -31.17 -15.63 23.64
C ARG A 162 -29.86 -16.39 23.91
N ARG A 163 -29.94 -17.51 24.63
CA ARG A 163 -28.78 -18.40 24.87
C ARG A 163 -28.24 -18.95 23.56
N ARG A 164 -29.10 -19.46 22.68
CA ARG A 164 -28.69 -19.95 21.35
C ARG A 164 -27.96 -18.87 20.54
N ALA A 165 -28.49 -17.65 20.47
CA ALA A 165 -27.82 -16.57 19.75
C ALA A 165 -26.43 -16.27 20.32
N THR A 166 -26.29 -16.23 21.65
CA THR A 166 -24.99 -16.01 22.32
C THR A 166 -23.99 -17.13 22.01
N ILE A 167 -24.43 -18.39 22.07
CA ILE A 167 -23.61 -19.55 21.73
C ILE A 167 -23.16 -19.48 20.26
N MET A 168 -24.06 -19.12 19.34
CA MET A 168 -23.72 -19.01 17.91
C MET A 168 -22.71 -17.88 17.64
N ILE A 169 -22.82 -16.75 18.34
CA ILE A 169 -21.82 -15.66 18.25
C ILE A 169 -20.46 -16.16 18.75
N ALA A 170 -20.41 -16.81 19.91
CA ALA A 170 -19.18 -17.35 20.48
C ALA A 170 -18.55 -18.44 19.59
N ALA A 171 -19.37 -19.35 19.05
CA ALA A 171 -18.92 -20.37 18.11
C ALA A 171 -18.39 -19.76 16.81
N GLY A 172 -19.08 -18.75 16.25
CA GLY A 172 -18.60 -18.03 15.07
C GLY A 172 -17.27 -17.33 15.32
N LEU A 173 -17.11 -16.67 16.47
CA LEU A 173 -15.84 -16.07 16.87
C LEU A 173 -14.72 -17.11 16.97
N ALA A 174 -15.00 -18.26 17.61
CA ALA A 174 -14.04 -19.35 17.71
C ALA A 174 -13.61 -19.88 16.33
N VAL A 175 -14.57 -20.08 15.41
CA VAL A 175 -14.28 -20.47 14.03
C VAL A 175 -13.39 -19.44 13.33
N PHE A 176 -13.66 -18.14 13.48
CA PHE A 176 -12.84 -17.09 12.89
C PHE A 176 -11.42 -17.04 13.46
N LEU A 177 -11.26 -17.23 14.77
CA LEU A 177 -9.95 -17.28 15.42
C LEU A 177 -9.17 -18.54 15.02
N ILE A 178 -9.82 -19.70 14.95
CA ILE A 178 -9.19 -20.94 14.47
C ILE A 178 -8.76 -20.78 13.02
N GLY A 179 -9.64 -20.24 12.16
CA GLY A 179 -9.31 -19.97 10.76
C GLY A 179 -8.09 -19.05 10.62
N HIS A 180 -7.99 -18.02 11.47
CA HIS A 180 -6.82 -17.13 11.49
C HIS A 180 -5.54 -17.87 11.88
N TRP A 181 -5.60 -18.73 12.89
CA TRP A 181 -4.46 -19.49 13.36
C TRP A 181 -3.99 -20.52 12.31
N VAL A 182 -4.92 -21.25 11.71
CA VAL A 182 -4.61 -22.26 10.68
C VAL A 182 -4.03 -21.65 9.40
N THR A 183 -4.34 -20.38 9.10
CA THR A 183 -3.90 -19.68 7.87
C THR A 183 -2.86 -18.59 8.13
N GLY A 184 -2.34 -18.49 9.37
CA GLY A 184 -1.51 -17.37 9.83
C GLY A 184 -0.10 -17.34 9.25
N ASP A 185 0.41 -18.48 8.77
CA ASP A 185 1.82 -18.68 8.38
C ASP A 185 2.06 -18.66 6.85
N GLU A 186 1.10 -18.19 6.03
CA GLU A 186 1.37 -18.02 4.60
C GLU A 186 2.39 -16.89 4.36
N ALA A 187 3.66 -17.27 4.24
CA ALA A 187 4.70 -16.41 3.67
C ALA A 187 4.38 -16.17 2.19
N ASP A 188 3.89 -14.98 1.87
CA ASP A 188 3.49 -14.58 0.51
C ASP A 188 4.71 -14.18 -0.34
N LEU A 189 5.71 -15.06 -0.41
CA LEU A 189 6.88 -14.86 -1.26
C LEU A 189 6.50 -15.06 -2.72
N THR A 190 7.11 -14.28 -3.61
CA THR A 190 7.01 -14.54 -5.05
C THR A 190 7.68 -15.88 -5.40
N GLN A 191 7.33 -16.44 -6.55
CA GLN A 191 8.01 -17.64 -7.05
C GLN A 191 9.50 -17.36 -7.24
N GLU A 192 9.84 -16.22 -7.83
CA GLU A 192 11.22 -15.79 -8.08
C GLU A 192 11.99 -15.63 -6.76
N ALA A 193 11.37 -15.06 -5.72
CA ALA A 193 11.99 -14.98 -4.40
C ALA A 193 12.22 -16.36 -3.80
N THR A 194 11.25 -17.26 -3.90
CA THR A 194 11.38 -18.64 -3.42
C THR A 194 12.55 -19.37 -4.10
N GLU A 195 12.67 -19.20 -5.42
CA GLU A 195 13.77 -19.77 -6.20
C GLU A 195 15.13 -19.14 -5.84
N ALA A 196 15.17 -17.82 -5.65
CA ALA A 196 16.38 -17.10 -5.23
C ALA A 196 16.87 -17.54 -3.84
N LEU A 197 15.95 -17.70 -2.88
CA LEU A 197 16.25 -18.26 -1.56
C LEU A 197 16.78 -19.69 -1.66
N ALA A 198 16.21 -20.53 -2.55
CA ALA A 198 16.70 -21.89 -2.78
C ALA A 198 18.12 -21.90 -3.39
N ARG A 199 18.49 -20.88 -4.18
CA ARG A 199 19.84 -20.68 -4.71
C ARG A 199 20.81 -20.05 -3.69
N GLY A 200 20.32 -19.49 -2.58
CA GLY A 200 21.13 -18.78 -1.59
C GLY A 200 21.62 -17.40 -2.03
N THR A 201 21.05 -16.81 -3.09
CA THR A 201 21.44 -15.49 -3.59
C THR A 201 21.07 -14.38 -2.60
N ASN A 202 20.12 -14.62 -1.70
CA ASN A 202 19.65 -13.69 -0.68
C ASN A 202 20.69 -13.34 0.39
N THR A 203 21.87 -13.98 0.37
CA THR A 203 23.06 -13.57 1.15
C THR A 203 24.28 -13.31 0.26
N GLY A 204 24.09 -13.33 -1.05
CA GLY A 204 25.15 -13.16 -2.03
C GLY A 204 25.52 -11.68 -2.27
N PRO A 205 26.41 -11.41 -3.23
CA PRO A 205 26.99 -10.08 -3.46
C PRO A 205 25.97 -8.99 -3.88
N GLY A 206 24.85 -9.39 -4.50
CA GLY A 206 23.73 -8.50 -4.82
C GLY A 206 22.73 -8.28 -3.67
N SER A 207 22.90 -8.95 -2.54
CA SER A 207 21.97 -8.90 -1.41
C SER A 207 22.20 -7.71 -0.49
N LYS A 208 21.12 -7.24 0.15
CA LYS A 208 21.19 -6.24 1.23
C LYS A 208 22.00 -6.66 2.45
N VAL A 209 22.17 -7.97 2.66
CA VAL A 209 22.97 -8.53 3.76
C VAL A 209 24.30 -9.11 3.27
N ARG A 210 24.78 -8.67 2.09
CA ARG A 210 26.08 -9.08 1.54
C ARG A 210 27.20 -8.90 2.56
N ASP A 211 28.05 -9.92 2.68
CA ASP A 211 29.26 -9.85 3.48
C ASP A 211 30.40 -9.28 2.63
N LEU A 212 30.81 -8.05 2.94
CA LEU A 212 31.92 -7.39 2.24
C LEU A 212 33.29 -7.73 2.85
N SER A 213 33.35 -8.40 4.01
CA SER A 213 34.61 -8.69 4.69
C SER A 213 35.50 -9.67 3.93
N SER A 214 34.89 -10.55 3.12
CA SER A 214 35.59 -11.45 2.21
C SER A 214 36.35 -10.73 1.08
N TYR A 215 36.03 -9.46 0.82
CA TYR A 215 36.67 -8.63 -0.20
C TYR A 215 37.73 -7.69 0.37
N ALA A 216 38.07 -7.85 1.66
CA ALA A 216 39.10 -7.07 2.30
C ALA A 216 40.47 -7.36 1.66
N ASP A 217 41.27 -6.31 1.50
CA ASP A 217 42.66 -6.45 1.04
C ASP A 217 43.54 -7.14 2.11
N GLN A 218 44.84 -7.29 1.82
CA GLN A 218 45.79 -7.90 2.76
C GLN A 218 45.90 -7.16 4.10
N ALA A 219 45.48 -5.89 4.16
CA ALA A 219 45.45 -5.08 5.38
C ALA A 219 44.07 -5.15 6.09
N GLY A 220 43.12 -5.94 5.58
CA GLY A 220 41.78 -6.04 6.13
C GLY A 220 40.88 -4.86 5.78
N PHE A 221 41.24 -4.04 4.78
CA PHE A 221 40.49 -2.85 4.39
C PHE A 221 39.55 -3.15 3.20
N VAL A 222 38.31 -2.66 3.31
CA VAL A 222 37.32 -2.64 2.24
C VAL A 222 36.98 -1.17 1.95
N PRO A 223 37.09 -0.70 0.69
CA PRO A 223 36.70 0.65 0.33
C PRO A 223 35.24 0.94 0.70
N VAL A 224 34.97 2.14 1.22
CA VAL A 224 33.59 2.56 1.50
C VAL A 224 32.84 2.67 0.16
N GLY A 225 31.68 2.02 0.04
CA GLY A 225 30.92 1.95 -1.21
C GLY A 225 31.44 0.89 -2.19
N PHE A 226 32.31 -0.04 -1.74
CA PHE A 226 32.76 -1.16 -2.56
C PHE A 226 31.58 -2.00 -3.05
N VAL A 227 31.58 -2.29 -4.35
CA VAL A 227 30.61 -3.16 -5.01
C VAL A 227 31.35 -4.38 -5.54
N PRO A 228 31.01 -5.59 -5.09
CA PRO A 228 31.58 -6.81 -5.65
C PRO A 228 31.28 -6.95 -7.15
N GLU A 229 32.27 -7.41 -7.93
CA GLU A 229 32.11 -7.66 -9.37
C GLU A 229 31.08 -8.77 -9.66
N GLU A 230 30.87 -9.68 -8.71
CA GLU A 230 29.89 -10.76 -8.82
C GLU A 230 28.46 -10.30 -8.54
N SER A 231 28.26 -9.04 -8.14
CA SER A 231 26.91 -8.48 -8.02
C SER A 231 26.25 -8.42 -9.40
N PRO A 232 24.99 -8.89 -9.55
CA PRO A 232 24.27 -8.78 -10.82
C PRO A 232 24.12 -7.32 -11.27
N PHE A 233 24.20 -6.37 -10.34
CA PHE A 233 24.05 -4.94 -10.59
C PHE A 233 25.37 -4.20 -10.79
N PHE A 234 26.52 -4.87 -10.66
CA PHE A 234 27.83 -4.24 -10.78
C PHE A 234 27.95 -3.42 -12.09
N PRO A 235 28.47 -2.17 -12.07
CA PRO A 235 29.07 -1.45 -10.93
C PRO A 235 28.11 -0.54 -10.14
N SER A 236 26.79 -0.70 -10.30
CA SER A 236 25.81 -0.05 -9.41
C SER A 236 25.86 -0.66 -8.01
N ALA A 237 25.76 0.19 -6.97
CA ALA A 237 25.77 -0.28 -5.58
C ALA A 237 24.41 -0.84 -5.11
N ALA A 238 23.39 -0.77 -5.97
CA ALA A 238 22.04 -1.25 -5.69
C ALA A 238 22.04 -2.72 -5.26
N THR A 239 21.10 -3.05 -4.38
CA THR A 239 20.83 -4.42 -3.94
C THR A 239 19.35 -4.76 -4.03
N THR A 240 19.06 -6.05 -3.99
CA THR A 240 17.71 -6.59 -3.79
C THR A 240 17.69 -7.49 -2.55
N THR A 241 16.52 -7.71 -1.97
CA THR A 241 16.40 -8.65 -0.83
C THR A 241 16.76 -10.07 -1.27
N THR A 242 16.36 -10.47 -2.48
CA THR A 242 16.70 -11.78 -3.05
C THR A 242 18.15 -11.88 -3.54
N GLY A 243 18.83 -10.74 -3.68
CA GLY A 243 20.20 -10.63 -4.17
C GLY A 243 20.39 -11.00 -5.65
N ASP A 244 19.30 -11.14 -6.40
CA ASP A 244 19.27 -11.53 -7.81
C ASP A 244 18.40 -10.55 -8.61
N TYR A 245 18.35 -10.74 -9.93
CA TYR A 245 17.40 -10.05 -10.79
C TYR A 245 15.96 -10.36 -10.40
N LEU A 246 15.13 -9.34 -10.54
CA LEU A 246 13.70 -9.38 -10.24
C LEU A 246 12.88 -9.20 -11.52
N PRO A 247 11.68 -9.76 -11.60
CA PRO A 247 10.79 -9.51 -12.72
C PRO A 247 10.38 -8.04 -12.76
N SER A 248 10.46 -7.39 -13.93
CA SER A 248 10.19 -5.95 -14.08
C SER A 248 8.86 -5.47 -13.47
N ARG A 249 7.86 -6.38 -13.39
CA ARG A 249 6.56 -6.14 -12.76
C ARG A 249 6.61 -5.76 -11.28
N ILE A 250 7.68 -6.08 -10.55
CA ILE A 250 7.83 -5.63 -9.17
C ILE A 250 7.98 -4.10 -9.09
N ILE A 251 8.59 -3.48 -10.10
CA ILE A 251 8.77 -2.02 -10.16
C ILE A 251 7.66 -1.34 -10.98
N THR A 252 7.02 -2.05 -11.91
CA THR A 252 5.97 -1.49 -12.78
C THR A 252 4.56 -1.92 -12.45
N ARG A 253 4.34 -2.88 -11.53
CA ARG A 253 3.05 -3.55 -11.27
C ARG A 253 2.35 -4.13 -12.51
N ASP A 254 3.11 -4.44 -13.57
CA ASP A 254 2.56 -4.74 -14.90
C ASP A 254 1.65 -3.63 -15.47
N ASP A 255 1.76 -2.40 -14.95
CA ASP A 255 1.10 -1.21 -15.49
C ASP A 255 1.91 -0.71 -16.69
N LEU A 256 1.93 -1.49 -17.78
CA LEU A 256 2.66 -1.18 -19.00
C LEU A 256 1.81 -0.40 -20.02
N GLY A 257 0.51 -0.28 -19.77
CA GLY A 257 -0.46 0.33 -20.68
C GLY A 257 -0.68 -0.44 -21.97
N ASN A 258 -1.46 0.17 -22.88
CA ASN A 258 -1.78 -0.42 -24.18
C ASN A 258 -0.64 -0.22 -25.18
N ARG A 259 -0.16 -1.30 -25.78
CA ARG A 259 0.91 -1.28 -26.80
C ARG A 259 0.67 -0.28 -27.93
N GLN A 260 -0.54 -0.19 -28.47
CA GLN A 260 -0.87 0.72 -29.56
C GLN A 260 -0.78 2.20 -29.12
N ALA A 261 -1.12 2.49 -27.87
CA ALA A 261 -0.97 3.83 -27.32
C ALA A 261 0.52 4.19 -27.16
N LEU A 262 1.34 3.25 -26.68
CA LEU A 262 2.79 3.43 -26.61
C LEU A 262 3.41 3.69 -27.99
N GLU A 263 3.05 2.87 -28.98
CA GLU A 263 3.53 3.00 -30.36
C GLU A 263 3.12 4.36 -30.95
N THR A 264 1.90 4.82 -30.68
CA THR A 264 1.41 6.14 -31.13
C THR A 264 2.24 7.29 -30.53
N ASP A 265 2.53 7.25 -29.23
CA ASP A 265 3.36 8.26 -28.58
C ASP A 265 4.80 8.22 -29.11
N LEU A 266 5.38 7.02 -29.25
CA LEU A 266 6.74 6.84 -29.77
C LEU A 266 6.88 7.39 -31.20
N ASP A 267 5.93 7.09 -32.07
CA ASP A 267 5.96 7.53 -33.47
C ASP A 267 5.77 9.05 -33.60
N SER A 268 4.99 9.67 -32.71
CA SER A 268 4.64 11.10 -32.80
C SER A 268 5.56 12.02 -32.00
N LEU A 269 6.03 11.58 -30.83
CA LEU A 269 6.79 12.38 -29.87
C LEU A 269 8.22 11.85 -29.65
N GLY A 270 8.52 10.62 -30.08
CA GLY A 270 9.82 9.97 -29.89
C GLY A 270 10.02 9.31 -28.51
N PHE A 271 9.05 9.45 -27.61
CA PHE A 271 9.00 8.86 -26.27
C PHE A 271 7.56 8.84 -25.74
N VAL A 272 7.28 8.01 -24.74
CA VAL A 272 5.94 7.83 -24.17
C VAL A 272 5.63 8.93 -23.16
N VAL A 273 4.53 9.66 -23.37
CA VAL A 273 4.09 10.78 -22.52
C VAL A 273 2.75 10.48 -21.86
N ASN A 274 1.80 9.94 -22.61
CA ASN A 274 0.41 9.80 -22.15
C ASN A 274 0.22 8.57 -21.26
N THR A 275 0.92 7.47 -21.55
CA THR A 275 0.86 6.27 -20.73
C THR A 275 1.69 6.41 -19.46
N ARG A 276 1.06 6.15 -18.31
CA ARG A 276 1.64 6.27 -16.97
C ARG A 276 2.26 4.95 -16.52
N ILE A 277 3.29 4.51 -17.25
CA ILE A 277 3.95 3.23 -17.03
C ILE A 277 4.40 3.11 -15.57
N GLY A 278 3.94 2.10 -14.85
CA GLY A 278 4.26 1.87 -13.44
C GLY A 278 3.50 2.71 -12.42
N ALA A 279 2.48 3.47 -12.85
CA ALA A 279 1.70 4.34 -11.95
C ALA A 279 0.18 4.22 -12.11
N GLU A 280 -0.36 3.48 -13.08
CA GLU A 280 -1.81 3.32 -13.30
C GLU A 280 -2.53 2.77 -12.06
N THR A 281 -1.94 1.77 -11.39
CA THR A 281 -2.50 1.22 -10.15
C THR A 281 -2.47 2.24 -9.01
N CYS A 282 -1.44 3.08 -8.95
CA CYS A 282 -1.30 4.13 -7.94
C CYS A 282 -2.34 5.25 -8.15
N GLU A 283 -2.58 5.63 -9.41
CA GLU A 283 -3.50 6.70 -9.79
C GLU A 283 -4.92 6.51 -9.25
N ARG A 284 -5.39 5.27 -9.12
CA ARG A 284 -6.74 4.96 -8.60
C ARG A 284 -7.01 5.51 -7.20
N CYS A 285 -5.95 5.73 -6.41
CA CYS A 285 -6.02 6.25 -5.04
C CYS A 285 -5.18 7.51 -4.83
N HIS A 286 -4.20 7.75 -5.70
CA HIS A 286 -3.24 8.85 -5.63
C HIS A 286 -3.22 9.71 -6.90
N PRO A 287 -4.38 10.22 -7.37
CA PRO A 287 -4.48 10.93 -8.64
C PRO A 287 -3.64 12.21 -8.69
N ASP A 288 -3.60 13.00 -7.61
CA ASP A 288 -2.83 14.25 -7.56
C ASP A 288 -1.32 13.98 -7.61
N VAL A 289 -0.84 13.00 -6.83
CA VAL A 289 0.58 12.62 -6.83
C VAL A 289 1.00 12.04 -8.18
N THR A 290 0.18 11.19 -8.80
CA THR A 290 0.49 10.64 -10.12
C THR A 290 0.54 11.74 -11.19
N GLU A 291 -0.38 12.71 -11.16
CA GLU A 291 -0.37 13.86 -12.08
C GLU A 291 0.92 14.71 -11.92
N GLN A 292 1.34 14.95 -10.67
CA GLN A 292 2.57 15.67 -10.37
C GLN A 292 3.80 14.91 -10.88
N TRP A 293 3.87 13.60 -10.62
CA TRP A 293 4.95 12.73 -11.08
C TRP A 293 5.03 12.66 -12.60
N ALA A 294 3.88 12.57 -13.30
CA ALA A 294 3.83 12.46 -14.75
C ALA A 294 4.49 13.64 -15.49
N ALA A 295 4.59 14.80 -14.83
CA ALA A 295 5.27 15.98 -15.36
C ALA A 295 6.73 16.14 -14.91
N SER A 296 7.26 15.21 -14.10
CA SER A 296 8.56 15.35 -13.44
C SER A 296 9.73 14.83 -14.28
N ALA A 297 10.94 15.34 -13.99
CA ALA A 297 12.17 14.77 -14.57
C ALA A 297 12.41 13.31 -14.18
N HIS A 298 11.91 12.88 -13.01
CA HIS A 298 11.98 11.48 -12.59
C HIS A 298 11.16 10.54 -13.50
N ARG A 299 9.98 10.98 -13.96
CA ARG A 299 9.21 10.26 -14.98
C ARG A 299 9.99 10.13 -16.29
N PHE A 300 10.77 11.14 -16.65
CA PHE A 300 11.58 11.18 -17.87
C PHE A 300 13.08 10.94 -17.58
N ALA A 301 13.38 9.94 -16.74
CA ALA A 301 14.76 9.63 -16.34
C ALA A 301 15.41 8.50 -17.17
N SER A 302 14.66 7.77 -17.99
CA SER A 302 15.12 6.57 -18.69
C SER A 302 15.35 6.86 -20.19
N PHE A 303 15.21 5.86 -21.07
CA PHE A 303 15.29 6.01 -22.54
C PHE A 303 14.08 6.78 -23.12
N ASN A 304 13.21 7.32 -22.28
CA ASN A 304 12.27 8.38 -22.61
C ASN A 304 12.89 9.80 -22.52
N ASN A 305 14.19 9.89 -22.24
CA ASN A 305 14.99 11.10 -22.32
C ASN A 305 16.09 10.94 -23.37
N PRO A 306 16.05 11.70 -24.48
CA PRO A 306 16.97 11.52 -25.60
C PRO A 306 18.44 11.81 -25.24
N PHE A 307 18.70 12.71 -24.27
CA PHE A 307 20.07 13.01 -23.84
C PHE A 307 20.67 11.88 -23.02
N TYR A 308 19.85 11.28 -22.14
CA TYR A 308 20.25 10.13 -21.35
C TYR A 308 20.54 8.93 -22.23
N GLU A 309 19.61 8.59 -23.12
CA GLU A 309 19.77 7.47 -24.04
C GLU A 309 21.01 7.62 -24.93
N ALA A 310 21.24 8.80 -25.51
CA ALA A 310 22.43 9.05 -26.31
C ALA A 310 23.72 8.85 -25.50
N THR A 311 23.73 9.27 -24.23
CA THR A 311 24.88 9.11 -23.33
C THR A 311 25.14 7.64 -23.00
N VAL A 312 24.09 6.88 -22.68
CA VAL A 312 24.18 5.44 -22.38
C VAL A 312 24.64 4.66 -23.60
N ASN A 313 24.08 4.95 -24.78
CA ASN A 313 24.46 4.28 -26.02
C ASN A 313 25.92 4.61 -26.39
N LEU A 314 26.35 5.87 -26.27
CA LEU A 314 27.74 6.25 -26.50
C LEU A 314 28.69 5.49 -25.56
N LEU A 315 28.37 5.41 -24.26
CA LEU A 315 29.16 4.64 -23.30
C LEU A 315 29.25 3.16 -23.71
N ARG A 316 28.12 2.57 -24.10
CA ARG A 316 28.04 1.16 -24.52
C ARG A 316 28.85 0.86 -25.79
N GLU A 317 28.86 1.80 -26.73
CA GLU A 317 29.56 1.67 -28.01
C GLU A 317 31.07 1.92 -27.89
N THR A 318 31.49 2.82 -27.00
CA THR A 318 32.88 3.32 -26.98
C THR A 318 33.74 2.75 -25.87
N ALA A 319 33.14 2.31 -24.75
CA ALA A 319 33.89 1.78 -23.62
C ALA A 319 34.07 0.25 -23.69
N GLU A 320 35.22 -0.24 -23.23
CA GLU A 320 35.38 -1.66 -22.90
C GLU A 320 34.37 -2.05 -21.81
N ASN A 321 33.70 -3.19 -21.99
CA ASN A 321 32.61 -3.66 -21.14
C ASN A 321 31.46 -2.63 -20.97
N GLY A 322 31.18 -1.84 -22.01
CA GLY A 322 30.21 -0.75 -21.95
C GLY A 322 28.79 -1.16 -21.53
N LEU A 323 28.35 -2.40 -21.80
CA LEU A 323 27.07 -2.94 -21.29
C LEU A 323 27.07 -3.02 -19.76
N GLU A 324 28.10 -3.62 -19.16
CA GLU A 324 28.26 -3.71 -17.71
C GLU A 324 28.38 -2.31 -17.09
N LYS A 325 29.27 -1.45 -17.63
CA LYS A 325 29.45 -0.09 -17.15
C LYS A 325 28.16 0.73 -17.15
N SER A 326 27.29 0.52 -18.15
CA SER A 326 26.00 1.20 -18.22
C SER A 326 25.06 0.87 -17.06
N LYS A 327 25.28 -0.23 -16.32
CA LYS A 327 24.48 -0.57 -15.14
C LYS A 327 24.60 0.49 -14.03
N TRP A 328 25.76 1.13 -13.92
CA TRP A 328 25.97 2.23 -12.98
C TRP A 328 24.97 3.39 -13.20
N CYS A 329 24.70 3.75 -14.47
CA CYS A 329 23.68 4.74 -14.80
C CYS A 329 22.28 4.26 -14.37
N SER A 330 21.99 2.99 -14.67
CA SER A 330 20.66 2.41 -14.48
C SER A 330 20.25 2.22 -13.01
N GLY A 331 21.21 2.23 -12.09
CA GLY A 331 20.91 2.27 -10.65
C GLY A 331 20.11 3.51 -10.25
N CYS A 332 20.24 4.63 -10.97
CA CYS A 332 19.51 5.85 -10.69
C CYS A 332 18.46 6.20 -11.76
N HIS A 333 18.61 5.70 -12.99
CA HIS A 333 17.81 6.12 -14.14
C HIS A 333 16.87 5.04 -14.69
N ASP A 334 17.30 3.77 -14.69
CA ASP A 334 16.56 2.64 -15.26
C ASP A 334 16.38 1.45 -14.30
N PRO A 335 15.88 1.62 -13.05
CA PRO A 335 15.70 0.48 -12.16
C PRO A 335 14.82 -0.62 -12.77
N SER A 336 13.80 -0.26 -13.56
CA SER A 336 12.93 -1.22 -14.26
C SER A 336 13.67 -2.13 -15.25
N LEU A 337 14.72 -1.61 -15.91
CA LEU A 337 15.55 -2.36 -16.86
C LEU A 337 16.67 -3.10 -16.13
N MET A 338 17.40 -2.42 -15.24
CA MET A 338 18.54 -2.97 -14.52
C MET A 338 18.13 -4.16 -13.68
N LEU A 339 17.11 -3.97 -12.86
CA LEU A 339 16.69 -4.96 -11.89
C LEU A 339 16.10 -6.19 -12.60
N ALA A 340 15.64 -6.05 -13.84
CA ALA A 340 15.17 -7.16 -14.69
C ALA A 340 16.23 -7.73 -15.65
N GLY A 341 17.51 -7.43 -15.45
CA GLY A 341 18.62 -7.92 -16.27
C GLY A 341 18.60 -7.44 -17.73
N GLN A 342 17.80 -6.42 -18.06
CA GLN A 342 17.70 -5.92 -19.43
C GLN A 342 18.90 -5.04 -19.81
N MET A 343 19.64 -4.54 -18.81
CA MET A 343 20.85 -3.74 -19.05
C MET A 343 22.07 -4.59 -19.48
N ASP A 344 22.00 -5.91 -19.38
CA ASP A 344 23.03 -6.85 -19.88
C ASP A 344 23.07 -6.99 -21.41
N LYS A 345 22.11 -6.38 -22.10
CA LYS A 345 21.92 -6.53 -23.54
C LYS A 345 21.46 -5.21 -24.15
N THR A 346 21.35 -5.19 -25.47
CA THR A 346 20.81 -4.05 -26.19
C THR A 346 19.39 -3.74 -25.72
N VAL A 347 19.17 -2.50 -25.30
CA VAL A 347 17.86 -2.02 -24.86
C VAL A 347 17.17 -1.40 -26.06
N SER A 348 15.93 -1.83 -26.33
CA SER A 348 15.09 -1.18 -27.32
C SER A 348 14.32 -0.05 -26.67
N ARG A 349 14.37 1.16 -27.24
CA ARG A 349 13.54 2.30 -26.82
C ARG A 349 12.05 1.97 -26.80
N ASN A 350 11.62 1.09 -27.71
CA ASN A 350 10.21 0.68 -27.83
C ASN A 350 9.75 -0.26 -26.72
N ALA A 351 10.66 -0.75 -25.86
CA ALA A 351 10.28 -1.52 -24.70
C ALA A 351 9.59 -0.62 -23.67
N PRO A 352 8.41 -1.00 -23.13
CA PRO A 352 7.71 -0.21 -22.12
C PRO A 352 8.58 0.14 -20.91
N GLN A 353 9.43 -0.80 -20.47
CA GLN A 353 10.34 -0.61 -19.35
C GLN A 353 11.38 0.49 -19.60
N ALA A 354 11.83 0.64 -20.85
CA ALA A 354 12.75 1.71 -21.27
C ALA A 354 12.07 3.08 -21.30
N GLN A 355 10.74 3.11 -21.26
CA GLN A 355 9.94 4.32 -21.21
C GLN A 355 9.40 4.63 -19.80
N ALA A 356 9.74 3.80 -18.80
CA ALA A 356 9.15 3.87 -17.46
C ALA A 356 9.73 4.99 -16.58
N GLY A 357 11.01 5.36 -16.79
CA GLY A 357 11.71 6.27 -15.88
C GLY A 357 11.79 5.72 -14.46
N LEU A 358 11.77 6.63 -13.48
CA LEU A 358 11.59 6.29 -12.07
C LEU A 358 10.10 6.20 -11.75
N THR A 359 9.55 4.99 -11.76
CA THR A 359 8.16 4.71 -11.35
C THR A 359 7.95 4.96 -9.86
N CYS A 360 6.69 4.92 -9.40
CA CYS A 360 6.37 5.01 -7.98
C CYS A 360 7.18 4.00 -7.15
N LEU A 361 7.26 2.74 -7.60
CA LEU A 361 7.96 1.67 -6.88
C LEU A 361 9.48 1.71 -7.04
N ALA A 362 10.03 2.41 -8.04
CA ALA A 362 11.46 2.67 -8.09
C ALA A 362 11.96 3.41 -6.83
N CYS A 363 11.11 4.27 -6.26
CA CYS A 363 11.37 4.95 -4.99
C CYS A 363 10.74 4.24 -3.78
N HIS A 364 9.46 3.88 -3.88
CA HIS A 364 8.68 3.39 -2.74
C HIS A 364 8.94 1.92 -2.37
N ALA A 365 9.58 1.13 -3.24
CA ALA A 365 10.01 -0.23 -2.92
C ALA A 365 11.37 -0.26 -2.19
N ILE A 366 12.05 0.88 -2.04
CA ILE A 366 13.29 0.96 -1.27
C ILE A 366 12.98 0.71 0.21
N ASP A 367 13.61 -0.30 0.81
CA ASP A 367 13.43 -0.64 2.24
C ASP A 367 14.66 -0.37 3.11
N GLN A 368 15.82 -0.14 2.49
CA GLN A 368 17.08 0.18 3.16
C GLN A 368 17.92 1.14 2.34
N ILE A 369 18.58 2.07 3.03
CA ILE A 369 19.71 2.86 2.51
C ILE A 369 20.93 2.37 3.27
N HIS A 370 21.95 1.90 2.55
CA HIS A 370 23.11 1.25 3.17
C HIS A 370 24.00 2.27 3.89
N ASP A 371 24.31 3.38 3.24
CA ASP A 371 25.11 4.47 3.78
C ASP A 371 24.96 5.77 2.94
N ARG A 372 25.89 6.72 3.11
CA ARG A 372 25.92 8.03 2.44
C ARG A 372 26.92 8.11 1.27
N THR A 373 27.33 6.98 0.69
CA THR A 373 28.28 6.97 -0.43
C THR A 373 27.64 7.39 -1.76
N GLY A 374 26.37 7.07 -1.97
CA GLY A 374 25.64 7.40 -3.20
C GLY A 374 25.62 6.24 -4.19
N ASN A 375 25.68 6.51 -5.50
CA ASN A 375 25.76 5.48 -6.56
C ASN A 375 24.68 4.39 -6.49
N ALA A 376 23.44 4.76 -6.18
CA ALA A 376 22.30 3.86 -5.99
C ALA A 376 22.48 2.85 -4.84
N ASN A 377 23.23 3.19 -3.78
CA ASN A 377 23.47 2.32 -2.62
C ASN A 377 22.23 2.17 -1.71
N TYR A 378 21.16 1.64 -2.28
CA TYR A 378 19.88 1.31 -1.65
C TYR A 378 19.54 -0.18 -1.85
N ASN A 379 18.57 -0.67 -1.09
CA ASN A 379 17.96 -1.98 -1.34
C ASN A 379 16.51 -1.86 -1.81
N ILE A 380 16.13 -2.69 -2.79
CA ILE A 380 14.73 -2.93 -3.18
C ILE A 380 14.21 -4.18 -2.50
N ALA A 381 13.07 -4.06 -1.82
CA ALA A 381 12.33 -5.21 -1.32
C ALA A 381 11.54 -5.88 -2.46
N ASP A 382 12.10 -6.95 -3.01
CA ASP A 382 11.60 -7.69 -4.16
C ASP A 382 11.04 -9.08 -3.81
N GLU A 383 11.05 -9.42 -2.53
CA GLU A 383 10.66 -10.75 -2.07
C GLU A 383 9.14 -10.96 -2.03
N ARG A 384 8.35 -9.87 -2.06
CA ARG A 384 6.88 -9.88 -2.07
C ARG A 384 6.31 -8.81 -3.00
N GLU A 385 5.14 -9.09 -3.55
CA GLU A 385 4.35 -8.14 -4.33
C GLU A 385 3.22 -7.53 -3.47
N ASP A 386 2.10 -7.17 -4.11
CA ASP A 386 0.93 -6.60 -3.44
C ASP A 386 0.34 -7.61 -2.41
N PRO A 387 0.35 -7.30 -1.10
CA PRO A 387 -0.07 -8.21 -0.05
C PRO A 387 -1.60 -8.32 0.08
N TYR A 388 -2.38 -7.64 -0.78
CA TYR A 388 -3.83 -7.66 -0.74
C TYR A 388 -4.44 -8.71 -1.67
N LEU A 389 -5.63 -9.22 -1.30
CA LEU A 389 -6.37 -10.20 -2.10
C LEU A 389 -6.67 -9.64 -3.50
N PHE A 390 -6.55 -10.51 -4.50
CA PHE A 390 -6.69 -10.19 -5.93
C PHE A 390 -5.64 -9.18 -6.44
N PRO A 391 -4.34 -9.39 -6.16
CA PRO A 391 -3.28 -8.41 -6.48
C PRO A 391 -3.14 -8.16 -7.99
N ASN A 392 -3.49 -9.15 -8.81
CA ASN A 392 -3.38 -9.11 -10.27
C ASN A 392 -4.67 -8.66 -10.98
N ALA A 393 -5.74 -8.34 -10.24
CA ALA A 393 -7.00 -7.93 -10.86
C ALA A 393 -6.89 -6.51 -11.41
N LYS A 394 -7.06 -6.35 -12.73
CA LYS A 394 -7.00 -5.06 -13.43
C LYS A 394 -8.37 -4.43 -13.68
N ASP A 395 -9.45 -5.21 -13.60
CA ASP A 395 -10.83 -4.74 -13.77
C ASP A 395 -11.85 -5.60 -13.00
N GLY A 396 -13.12 -5.23 -13.14
CA GLY A 396 -14.25 -6.02 -12.63
C GLY A 396 -14.34 -6.15 -11.11
N PHE A 397 -14.96 -7.25 -10.66
CA PHE A 397 -15.26 -7.46 -9.24
C PHE A 397 -14.02 -7.79 -8.40
N GLY A 398 -13.02 -8.46 -8.98
CA GLY A 398 -11.75 -8.74 -8.31
C GLY A 398 -11.02 -7.45 -7.91
N LEU A 399 -10.95 -6.49 -8.85
CA LEU A 399 -10.36 -5.18 -8.59
C LEU A 399 -11.12 -4.41 -7.50
N LEU A 400 -12.46 -4.43 -7.54
CA LEU A 400 -13.27 -3.81 -6.50
C LEU A 400 -12.96 -4.39 -5.12
N LEU A 401 -12.84 -5.72 -4.99
CA LEU A 401 -12.51 -6.38 -3.73
C LEU A 401 -11.10 -6.03 -3.26
N HIS A 402 -10.12 -6.01 -4.17
CA HIS A 402 -8.74 -5.58 -3.89
C HIS A 402 -8.71 -4.17 -3.28
N ASP A 403 -9.25 -3.18 -4.01
CA ASP A 403 -9.21 -1.78 -3.60
C ASP A 403 -10.03 -1.56 -2.31
N THR A 404 -11.12 -2.31 -2.11
CA THR A 404 -11.91 -2.28 -0.88
C THR A 404 -11.12 -2.81 0.31
N ALA A 405 -10.42 -3.94 0.16
CA ALA A 405 -9.59 -4.52 1.22
C ALA A 405 -8.45 -3.56 1.61
N LEU A 406 -7.78 -2.98 0.61
CA LEU A 406 -6.70 -2.01 0.79
C LEU A 406 -7.20 -0.75 1.52
N LYS A 407 -8.29 -0.13 1.05
CA LYS A 407 -8.87 1.08 1.67
C LYS A 407 -9.41 0.82 3.09
N ALA A 408 -9.97 -0.36 3.34
CA ALA A 408 -10.49 -0.73 4.66
C ALA A 408 -9.37 -0.92 5.70
N ARG A 409 -8.21 -1.46 5.29
CA ARG A 409 -7.04 -1.61 6.16
C ARG A 409 -5.74 -1.31 5.41
N PRO A 410 -5.38 -0.02 5.22
CA PRO A 410 -4.19 0.37 4.45
C PRO A 410 -2.89 0.27 5.27
N PHE A 411 -2.88 -0.47 6.38
CA PHE A 411 -1.77 -0.48 7.32
C PHE A 411 -0.48 -1.01 6.69
N VAL A 412 -0.55 -2.18 6.06
CA VAL A 412 0.60 -2.81 5.39
C VAL A 412 1.02 -1.97 4.19
N HIS A 413 0.07 -1.53 3.36
CA HIS A 413 0.34 -0.60 2.26
C HIS A 413 1.15 0.62 2.71
N LYS A 414 0.74 1.28 3.81
CA LYS A 414 1.45 2.45 4.34
C LYS A 414 2.85 2.11 4.87
N GLN A 415 3.04 0.97 5.52
CA GLN A 415 4.36 0.54 5.99
C GLN A 415 5.30 0.19 4.83
N GLN A 416 4.76 -0.41 3.77
CA GLN A 416 5.52 -0.72 2.56
C GLN A 416 5.87 0.56 1.79
N MET A 417 4.90 1.45 1.56
CA MET A 417 5.08 2.65 0.73
C MET A 417 5.65 3.86 1.46
N GLN A 418 5.78 3.86 2.79
CA GLN A 418 6.30 5.03 3.50
C GLN A 418 7.28 4.62 4.61
N LYS A 419 8.57 4.61 4.26
CA LYS A 419 9.65 4.37 5.22
C LYS A 419 9.99 5.63 6.02
N PRO A 420 10.48 5.50 7.28
CA PRO A 420 10.92 6.65 8.06
C PRO A 420 11.98 7.51 7.36
N PHE A 421 12.91 6.89 6.63
CA PHE A 421 14.02 7.58 5.97
C PHE A 421 13.63 8.36 4.69
N PHE A 422 12.41 8.20 4.15
CA PHE A 422 11.89 9.17 3.15
C PHE A 422 11.77 10.59 3.76
N SER A 423 11.81 10.62 5.09
CA SER A 423 12.37 11.62 6.01
C SER A 423 13.45 12.57 5.49
N ASP A 424 14.48 11.94 4.99
CA ASP A 424 15.84 12.37 5.25
C ASP A 424 16.55 12.67 3.93
N ALA A 425 17.59 13.50 3.98
CA ALA A 425 18.32 13.89 2.77
C ALA A 425 19.10 12.71 2.18
N GLU A 426 19.48 11.75 3.02
CA GLU A 426 20.16 10.52 2.66
C GLU A 426 19.37 9.69 1.65
N PHE A 427 18.04 9.75 1.69
CA PHE A 427 17.19 9.08 0.69
C PHE A 427 17.40 9.65 -0.70
N CYS A 428 17.43 10.97 -0.85
CA CYS A 428 17.75 11.59 -2.14
C CYS A 428 19.22 11.38 -2.51
N GLY A 429 20.09 11.32 -1.50
CA GLY A 429 21.53 11.12 -1.66
C GLY A 429 21.93 9.79 -2.28
N THR A 430 21.05 8.77 -2.31
CA THR A 430 21.35 7.52 -3.02
C THR A 430 21.56 7.75 -4.51
N CYS A 431 20.83 8.68 -5.13
CA CYS A 431 20.95 9.03 -6.55
C CYS A 431 21.60 10.40 -6.78
N HIS A 432 21.44 11.36 -5.87
CA HIS A 432 22.00 12.73 -5.97
C HIS A 432 23.38 12.89 -5.32
N LYS A 433 24.02 11.77 -4.99
CA LYS A 433 25.44 11.72 -4.68
C LYS A 433 26.07 10.64 -5.53
N VAL A 434 27.04 11.04 -6.34
CA VAL A 434 27.59 10.20 -7.39
C VAL A 434 29.11 10.30 -7.38
N SER A 435 29.77 9.17 -7.62
CA SER A 435 31.19 9.09 -7.93
C SER A 435 31.43 8.08 -9.03
N LEU A 436 32.40 8.38 -9.89
CA LEU A 436 32.87 7.47 -10.92
C LEU A 436 34.09 6.75 -10.36
N ASP A 437 33.95 5.45 -10.12
CA ASP A 437 35.04 4.62 -9.62
C ASP A 437 35.76 3.95 -10.78
N LYS A 438 36.89 3.28 -10.48
CA LYS A 438 37.70 2.61 -11.50
C LYS A 438 36.90 1.66 -12.39
N PRO A 439 35.94 0.86 -11.90
CA PRO A 439 35.10 0.03 -12.76
C PRO A 439 34.27 0.79 -13.81
N VAL A 440 33.97 2.07 -13.56
CA VAL A 440 33.17 2.91 -14.46
C VAL A 440 34.05 3.66 -15.45
N ASN A 441 35.23 4.12 -15.03
CA ASN A 441 36.05 5.07 -15.80
C ASN A 441 37.48 4.61 -16.14
N ASP A 442 37.88 3.40 -15.75
CA ASP A 442 39.21 2.79 -15.95
C ASP A 442 40.40 3.61 -15.42
N TYR A 443 40.17 4.63 -14.60
CA TYR A 443 41.18 5.57 -14.16
C TYR A 443 41.35 5.59 -12.65
N ARG A 444 40.46 6.27 -11.92
CA ARG A 444 40.47 6.42 -10.47
C ARG A 444 39.13 6.91 -9.97
N TRP A 445 38.96 6.94 -8.65
CA TRP A 445 37.84 7.63 -8.03
C TRP A 445 37.78 9.11 -8.47
N LEU A 446 36.66 9.50 -9.06
CA LEU A 446 36.34 10.87 -9.44
C LEU A 446 34.98 11.25 -8.88
N ARG A 447 34.87 12.47 -8.34
CA ARG A 447 33.59 13.00 -7.90
C ARG A 447 32.71 13.30 -9.13
N GLY A 448 31.53 12.70 -9.19
CA GLY A 448 30.48 13.04 -10.14
C GLY A 448 29.55 14.10 -9.58
N GLN A 449 28.28 14.07 -10.02
CA GLN A 449 27.22 14.90 -9.47
C GLN A 449 27.08 14.70 -7.95
N ASN A 450 26.99 15.77 -7.17
CA ASN A 450 26.93 15.68 -5.72
C ASN A 450 26.28 16.92 -5.10
N GLU A 451 24.96 16.96 -5.12
CA GLU A 451 24.18 17.98 -4.43
C GLU A 451 24.12 17.70 -2.93
N TYR A 452 24.21 16.44 -2.52
CA TYR A 452 24.09 16.05 -1.11
C TYR A 452 25.18 16.68 -0.24
N ASP A 453 26.46 16.54 -0.59
CA ASP A 453 27.54 17.09 0.24
C ASP A 453 27.53 18.63 0.21
N ASN A 454 27.22 19.24 -0.94
CA ASN A 454 27.04 20.70 -1.03
C ASN A 454 25.90 21.21 -0.14
N TRP A 455 24.77 20.51 -0.09
CA TRP A 455 23.70 20.80 0.85
C TRP A 455 24.15 20.59 2.30
N HIS A 456 24.80 19.46 2.58
CA HIS A 456 25.26 19.09 3.93
C HIS A 456 26.23 20.13 4.51
N ASP A 457 27.13 20.64 3.67
CA ASP A 457 28.12 21.66 4.01
C ASP A 457 27.57 23.10 3.98
N SER A 458 26.29 23.28 3.61
CA SER A 458 25.63 24.58 3.63
C SER A 458 25.05 24.92 5.01
N GLY A 459 24.77 26.22 5.23
CA GLY A 459 24.01 26.67 6.40
C GLY A 459 22.60 26.07 6.48
N VAL A 460 21.99 25.72 5.34
CA VAL A 460 20.61 25.18 5.24
C VAL A 460 20.44 23.86 5.98
N ALA A 461 21.46 22.99 5.90
CA ALA A 461 21.46 21.72 6.62
C ALA A 461 21.68 21.88 8.12
N ARG A 462 22.26 23.01 8.56
CA ARG A 462 22.74 23.30 9.92
C ARG A 462 23.75 22.27 10.47
N ASN A 463 24.40 21.51 9.59
CA ASN A 463 25.45 20.54 9.96
C ASN A 463 26.86 21.16 9.84
N ALA A 464 27.03 22.16 8.97
CA ALA A 464 28.33 22.73 8.65
C ALA A 464 28.83 23.72 9.72
N SER A 465 30.01 23.44 10.30
CA SER A 465 30.68 24.32 11.25
C SER A 465 31.27 25.59 10.60
N ARG A 466 31.43 25.58 9.27
CA ARG A 466 32.09 26.66 8.50
C ARG A 466 31.10 27.61 7.79
N THR A 467 29.79 27.47 8.04
CA THR A 467 28.81 28.35 7.39
C THR A 467 28.91 29.80 7.87
N PHE A 468 28.81 30.75 6.94
CA PHE A 468 28.84 32.19 7.23
C PHE A 468 27.47 32.76 7.64
N TYR A 469 26.40 31.99 7.45
CA TYR A 469 25.05 32.31 7.91
C TYR A 469 24.36 31.05 8.45
N LEU A 470 23.51 31.21 9.45
CA LEU A 470 22.73 30.13 10.05
C LEU A 470 21.24 30.43 9.89
N PRO A 471 20.52 29.70 9.03
CA PRO A 471 19.08 29.85 8.92
C PRO A 471 18.38 29.42 10.21
N GLN A 472 17.25 30.05 10.48
CA GLN A 472 16.44 29.78 11.68
C GLN A 472 15.94 28.33 11.73
N ILE A 473 15.65 27.76 10.57
CA ILE A 473 15.06 26.43 10.41
C ILE A 473 15.97 25.60 9.51
N LYS A 474 16.32 24.39 9.97
CA LYS A 474 16.99 23.38 9.15
C LYS A 474 16.04 22.93 8.05
N ARG A 475 16.53 22.82 6.81
CA ARG A 475 15.76 22.24 5.70
C ARG A 475 16.51 21.07 5.10
N VAL A 476 15.76 20.06 4.67
CA VAL A 476 16.24 18.93 3.86
C VAL A 476 15.76 19.05 2.42
N CYS A 477 16.25 18.19 1.52
CA CYS A 477 15.96 18.23 0.08
C CYS A 477 14.46 18.39 -0.21
N ARG A 478 13.63 17.56 0.42
CA ARG A 478 12.17 17.55 0.24
C ARG A 478 11.47 18.82 0.72
N ASP A 479 12.04 19.59 1.63
CA ASP A 479 11.39 20.83 2.08
C ASP A 479 11.32 21.87 0.95
N CYS A 480 12.27 21.83 0.02
CA CYS A 480 12.28 22.68 -1.17
C CYS A 480 11.76 21.95 -2.41
N HIS A 481 12.16 20.69 -2.63
CA HIS A 481 11.84 19.95 -3.85
C HIS A 481 10.52 19.19 -3.81
N MET A 482 9.99 18.93 -2.62
CA MET A 482 8.66 18.32 -2.44
C MET A 482 7.82 19.20 -1.49
N PRO A 483 7.56 20.47 -1.84
CA PRO A 483 6.74 21.34 -1.00
C PRO A 483 5.34 20.77 -0.86
N LEU A 484 4.61 21.22 0.16
CA LEU A 484 3.20 20.87 0.27
C LEU A 484 2.40 21.59 -0.83
N GLU A 485 1.66 20.83 -1.62
CA GLU A 485 0.78 21.33 -2.69
C GLU A 485 -0.66 20.86 -2.45
N PRO A 486 -1.67 21.64 -2.88
CA PRO A 486 -3.06 21.21 -2.88
C PRO A 486 -3.28 19.90 -3.65
N ALA A 487 -4.16 19.05 -3.12
CA ALA A 487 -4.59 17.79 -3.74
C ALA A 487 -6.08 17.86 -4.14
N PRO A 488 -6.45 18.62 -5.19
CA PRO A 488 -7.83 18.82 -5.59
C PRO A 488 -8.53 17.57 -6.16
N LEU A 489 -7.78 16.56 -6.62
CA LEU A 489 -8.36 15.34 -7.20
C LEU A 489 -8.74 14.29 -6.13
N GLY A 490 -8.55 14.60 -4.85
CA GLY A 490 -8.99 13.76 -3.73
C GLY A 490 -8.02 12.65 -3.37
N ASP A 491 -6.71 12.89 -3.52
CA ASP A 491 -5.66 11.94 -3.14
C ASP A 491 -5.80 11.43 -1.69
N LEU A 492 -5.82 10.11 -1.51
CA LEU A 492 -5.99 9.47 -0.20
C LEU A 492 -4.80 9.70 0.76
N ALA A 493 -3.65 10.11 0.24
CA ALA A 493 -2.48 10.50 1.03
C ALA A 493 -2.57 11.94 1.54
N ALA A 494 -3.50 12.76 1.04
CA ALA A 494 -3.65 14.15 1.43
C ALA A 494 -3.92 14.29 2.93
N LYS A 495 -3.29 15.29 3.52
CA LYS A 495 -3.53 15.70 4.92
C LYS A 495 -3.94 17.16 4.89
N GLN A 496 -5.13 17.47 5.39
CA GLN A 496 -5.66 18.84 5.31
C GLN A 496 -5.74 19.35 3.86
N GLY A 497 -6.03 18.45 2.92
CA GLY A 497 -6.09 18.76 1.48
C GLY A 497 -4.73 18.99 0.82
N LEU A 498 -3.61 18.65 1.48
CA LEU A 498 -2.25 18.85 0.96
C LEU A 498 -1.48 17.53 0.83
N VAL A 499 -0.70 17.38 -0.24
CA VAL A 499 0.28 16.30 -0.45
C VAL A 499 1.69 16.89 -0.61
N ARG A 500 2.71 16.07 -0.42
CA ARG A 500 4.09 16.44 -0.80
C ARG A 500 4.19 16.35 -2.32
N SER A 501 4.69 17.41 -2.96
CA SER A 501 4.80 17.49 -4.41
C SER A 501 5.68 16.38 -4.97
N HIS A 502 5.21 15.70 -6.02
CA HIS A 502 6.00 14.76 -6.81
C HIS A 502 6.39 15.34 -8.17
N ARG A 503 6.32 16.67 -8.33
CA ARG A 503 6.90 17.35 -9.50
C ARG A 503 8.42 17.45 -9.38
N PHE A 504 8.93 17.39 -8.14
CA PHE A 504 10.34 17.58 -7.80
C PHE A 504 10.86 18.94 -8.27
N ASN A 505 10.02 19.98 -8.14
CA ASN A 505 10.31 21.34 -8.61
C ASN A 505 11.61 21.87 -7.99
N ALA A 506 12.45 22.49 -8.82
CA ALA A 506 13.56 23.35 -8.43
C ALA A 506 13.36 24.71 -9.08
#